data_AF-A0A949EIT4-F1
#
_entry.id   AF-A0A949EIT4-F1
#
_cell.length_a   1.000
_cell.length_b   1.000
_cell.length_c   1.000
_cell.angle_alpha   90.00
_cell.angle_beta   90.00
_cell.angle_gamma   90.00
#
_symmetry.space_group_name_H-M   'P 1'
#
loop_
_entity.id
_entity.type
_entity.pdbx_description
1 polymer ?
#
loop_
_entity_poly.entity_id
_entity_poly.type
_entity_poly.pdbx_seq_one_letter_code
_entity_poly.pdbx_strand_id
1 'polypeptide(L)'
;MFKKLCSVLMLLSFVCFFANVSLSQEMDQYDISFGTIVSVSDSEIVINEEDLETENVTQVSFMTDPEMVLENFEMLDELGVGTFVEIFYEIKGDTKVINSITITTREELEEEMNEAELEMDVE
;
A
#
# COMPACT_ATOMS: atom_id res chain seq x y z
N MET A 1 -41.95 48.44 24.07
CA MET A 1 -42.67 48.02 22.85
C MET A 1 -41.97 48.74 21.70
N PHE A 2 -41.28 48.15 20.75
CA PHE A 2 -41.44 46.86 20.10
C PHE A 2 -40.06 46.19 19.92
N LYS A 3 -39.93 45.00 20.53
CA LYS A 3 -39.07 43.94 20.00
C LYS A 3 -39.60 43.59 18.60
N LYS A 4 -38.73 43.09 17.73
CA LYS A 4 -38.98 42.47 16.40
C LYS A 4 -38.68 43.35 15.20
N LEU A 5 -37.39 43.60 14.91
CA LEU A 5 -36.98 43.97 13.54
C LEU A 5 -35.54 43.59 13.19
N CYS A 6 -35.04 42.44 13.67
CA CYS A 6 -33.69 41.95 13.32
C CYS A 6 -33.66 40.55 12.72
N SER A 7 -34.82 39.96 12.38
CA SER A 7 -34.92 38.51 12.15
C SER A 7 -35.24 38.07 10.71
N VAL A 8 -35.02 38.92 9.70
CA VAL A 8 -35.43 38.59 8.30
C VAL A 8 -34.34 38.89 7.26
N LEU A 9 -33.07 39.01 7.68
CA LEU A 9 -31.95 39.21 6.74
C LEU A 9 -30.90 38.09 6.84
N MET A 10 -31.35 36.85 7.07
CA MET A 10 -30.49 35.67 7.20
C MET A 10 -31.01 34.51 6.34
N LEU A 11 -31.59 34.85 5.18
CA LEU A 11 -32.27 33.89 4.32
C LEU A 11 -31.99 34.22 2.86
N LEU A 12 -30.71 34.31 2.50
CA LEU A 12 -30.24 34.20 1.12
C LEU A 12 -28.72 34.04 1.14
N SER A 13 -28.21 33.16 0.30
CA SER A 13 -26.78 32.88 0.09
C SER A 13 -26.18 31.88 1.06
N PHE A 14 -26.17 30.60 0.69
CA PHE A 14 -25.04 30.06 -0.07
C PHE A 14 -25.35 28.61 -0.45
N VAL A 15 -25.66 28.42 -1.73
CA VAL A 15 -25.67 27.11 -2.38
C VAL A 15 -24.20 26.72 -2.55
N CYS A 16 -23.69 25.82 -1.71
CA CYS A 16 -22.50 25.03 -2.06
C CYS A 16 -23.00 23.69 -2.62
N PHE A 17 -23.02 23.53 -3.94
CA PHE A 17 -21.90 23.02 -4.73
C PHE A 17 -21.45 21.61 -4.29
N PHE A 18 -21.97 20.63 -5.02
CA PHE A 18 -21.35 19.37 -5.43
C PHE A 18 -20.23 18.84 -4.52
N ALA A 19 -20.59 17.98 -3.58
CA ALA A 19 -19.71 16.88 -3.24
C ALA A 19 -19.78 15.87 -4.41
N ASN A 20 -18.97 16.08 -5.44
CA ASN A 20 -18.53 14.97 -6.27
C ASN A 20 -17.73 14.06 -5.33
N VAL A 21 -18.38 13.06 -4.77
CA VAL A 21 -17.68 11.86 -4.31
C VAL A 21 -17.19 11.20 -5.59
N SER A 22 -16.02 11.63 -6.06
CA SER A 22 -15.21 10.78 -6.93
C SER A 22 -14.86 9.58 -6.07
N LEU A 23 -15.59 8.49 -6.30
CA LEU A 23 -15.19 7.15 -5.93
C LEU A 23 -13.98 6.81 -6.83
N SER A 24 -12.85 7.48 -6.59
CA SER A 24 -11.55 7.02 -7.07
C SER A 24 -11.30 5.72 -6.33
N GLN A 25 -11.08 4.65 -7.08
CA GLN A 25 -10.85 3.32 -6.55
C GLN A 25 -9.76 3.39 -5.46
N GLU A 26 -10.04 2.87 -4.26
CA GLU A 26 -9.12 2.78 -3.10
C GLU A 26 -7.97 1.79 -3.38
N MET A 27 -7.29 1.91 -4.52
CA MET A 27 -6.03 1.22 -4.83
C MET A 27 -4.81 2.11 -4.58
N ASP A 28 -4.99 3.39 -4.25
CA ASP A 28 -3.93 4.40 -4.07
C ASP A 28 -3.22 4.38 -2.69
N GLN A 29 -3.41 3.37 -1.84
CA GLN A 29 -2.92 3.44 -0.44
C GLN A 29 -1.72 2.54 -0.12
N TYR A 30 -1.41 1.56 -0.96
CA TYR A 30 -0.32 0.62 -0.68
C TYR A 30 0.82 0.79 -1.68
N ASP A 31 2.03 0.90 -1.14
CA ASP A 31 3.27 0.79 -1.89
C ASP A 31 3.67 -0.68 -1.99
N ILE A 32 4.47 -1.01 -3.00
CA ILE A 32 4.97 -2.38 -3.25
C ILE A 32 6.49 -2.38 -3.10
N SER A 33 7.03 -3.43 -2.49
CA SER A 33 8.47 -3.68 -2.39
C SER A 33 8.77 -5.14 -2.66
N PHE A 34 9.90 -5.40 -3.32
CA PHE A 34 10.38 -6.73 -3.67
C PHE A 34 11.76 -6.95 -3.09
N GLY A 35 12.04 -8.17 -2.64
CA GLY A 35 13.38 -8.47 -2.19
C GLY A 35 13.55 -9.81 -1.52
N THR A 36 14.74 -10.00 -0.96
CA THR A 36 15.12 -11.25 -0.30
C THR A 36 15.14 -11.08 1.21
N ILE A 37 14.48 -11.98 1.95
CA ILE A 37 14.43 -11.99 3.42
C ILE A 37 15.82 -12.10 4.03
N VAL A 38 16.14 -11.18 4.94
CA VAL A 38 17.37 -11.15 5.76
C VAL A 38 17.10 -11.62 7.19
N SER A 39 15.97 -11.20 7.76
CA SER A 39 15.54 -11.63 9.09
C SER A 39 14.02 -11.51 9.24
N VAL A 40 13.46 -12.40 10.06
CA VAL A 40 12.03 -12.45 10.39
C VAL A 40 11.89 -12.51 11.91
N SER A 41 10.92 -11.75 12.43
CA SER A 41 10.49 -11.77 13.81
C SER A 41 8.99 -11.45 13.89
N ASP A 42 8.38 -11.68 15.05
CA ASP A 42 6.95 -11.39 15.26
C ASP A 42 6.57 -9.93 15.02
N SER A 43 7.52 -8.98 15.16
CA SER A 43 7.28 -7.54 15.06
C SER A 43 7.88 -6.88 13.82
N GLU A 44 8.83 -7.54 13.16
CA GLU A 44 9.66 -6.94 12.12
C GLU A 44 10.13 -7.98 11.10
N ILE A 45 10.06 -7.59 9.83
CA ILE A 45 10.66 -8.30 8.70
C ILE A 45 11.66 -7.37 8.04
N VAL A 46 12.87 -7.88 7.77
CA VAL A 46 13.92 -7.15 7.07
C VAL A 46 14.22 -7.87 5.76
N ILE A 47 14.20 -7.13 4.65
CA ILE A 47 14.60 -7.62 3.34
C ILE A 47 15.79 -6.83 2.80
N ASN A 48 16.52 -7.45 1.89
CA ASN A 48 17.31 -6.74 0.90
C ASN A 48 16.36 -6.39 -0.25
N GLU A 49 15.82 -5.18 -0.21
CA GLU A 49 14.96 -4.59 -1.23
C GLU A 49 15.77 -4.41 -2.52
N GLU A 50 15.18 -4.83 -3.64
CA GLU A 50 15.76 -4.73 -4.97
C GLU A 50 15.03 -3.65 -5.77
N ASP A 51 15.77 -2.65 -6.22
CA ASP A 51 15.28 -1.67 -7.19
C ASP A 51 15.44 -2.25 -8.59
N LEU A 52 14.31 -2.63 -9.20
CA LEU A 52 14.26 -3.28 -10.51
C LEU A 52 14.71 -2.36 -11.66
N GLU A 53 14.66 -1.03 -11.48
CA GLU A 53 15.11 -0.09 -12.49
C GLU A 53 16.62 0.14 -12.44
N THR A 54 17.19 0.18 -11.22
CA THR A 54 18.58 0.59 -11.00
C THR A 54 19.52 -0.54 -10.60
N GLU A 55 19.00 -1.76 -10.41
CA GLU A 55 19.71 -2.93 -9.88
C GLU A 55 20.36 -2.69 -8.50
N ASN A 56 19.95 -1.63 -7.80
CA ASN A 56 20.46 -1.33 -6.47
C ASN A 56 19.78 -2.22 -5.44
N VAL A 57 20.55 -2.61 -4.44
CA VAL A 57 20.06 -3.42 -3.32
C VAL A 57 20.23 -2.63 -2.03
N THR A 58 19.11 -2.41 -1.32
CA THR A 58 19.09 -1.68 -0.06
C THR A 58 18.43 -2.53 1.03
N GLN A 59 18.98 -2.51 2.24
CA GLN A 59 18.33 -3.20 3.35
C GLN A 59 17.21 -2.33 3.92
N VAL A 60 16.00 -2.89 3.99
CA VAL A 60 14.79 -2.20 4.44
C VAL A 60 14.06 -3.03 5.48
N SER A 61 13.59 -2.36 6.53
CA SER A 61 12.78 -2.95 7.60
C SER A 61 11.31 -2.56 7.44
N PHE A 62 10.45 -3.53 7.72
CA PHE A 62 9.00 -3.43 7.71
C PHE A 62 8.45 -3.94 9.05
N MET A 63 7.51 -3.21 9.63
CA MET A 63 6.77 -3.67 10.80
C MET A 63 5.66 -4.62 10.39
N THR A 64 5.54 -5.73 11.10
CA THR A 64 4.43 -6.67 10.92
C THR A 64 3.15 -6.06 11.51
N ASP A 65 2.03 -6.36 10.87
CA ASP A 65 0.70 -6.11 11.42
C ASP A 65 0.07 -7.47 11.76
N PRO A 66 -0.51 -7.68 12.95
CA PRO A 66 -1.24 -8.92 13.26
C PRO A 66 -2.40 -9.21 12.30
N GLU A 67 -2.90 -8.20 11.58
CA GLU A 67 -3.96 -8.34 10.58
C GLU A 67 -3.42 -8.50 9.15
N MET A 68 -2.09 -8.58 8.96
CA MET A 68 -1.51 -8.74 7.64
C MET A 68 -1.88 -10.07 6.99
N VAL A 69 -2.02 -10.05 5.67
CA VAL A 69 -2.34 -11.23 4.86
C VAL A 69 -1.05 -11.97 4.50
N LEU A 70 -1.04 -13.28 4.74
CA LEU A 70 0.05 -14.17 4.32
C LEU A 70 -0.40 -14.92 3.06
N GLU A 71 0.32 -14.74 1.97
CA GLU A 71 -0.01 -15.36 0.69
C GLU A 71 1.04 -16.40 0.31
N ASN A 72 0.59 -17.60 -0.06
CA ASN A 72 1.40 -18.79 -0.32
C ASN A 72 2.12 -19.42 0.89
N PHE A 73 1.78 -19.00 2.12
CA PHE A 73 2.24 -19.62 3.36
C PHE A 73 1.28 -19.36 4.52
N GLU A 74 1.31 -20.18 5.58
CA GLU A 74 0.32 -20.11 6.67
C GLU A 74 0.83 -19.39 7.92
N MET A 75 2.14 -19.32 8.13
CA MET A 75 2.75 -18.73 9.32
C MET A 75 4.12 -18.12 9.04
N LEU A 76 4.48 -17.07 9.80
CA LEU A 76 5.74 -16.35 9.63
C LEU A 76 6.99 -17.24 9.76
N ASP A 77 6.94 -18.30 10.55
CA ASP A 77 8.07 -19.23 10.71
C ASP A 77 8.41 -19.99 9.41
N GLU A 78 7.51 -20.00 8.41
CA GLU A 78 7.77 -20.56 7.09
C GLU A 78 8.62 -19.62 6.21
N LEU A 79 8.72 -18.34 6.55
CA LEU A 79 9.60 -17.39 5.88
C LEU A 79 11.06 -17.62 6.30
N GLY A 80 11.78 -18.33 5.43
CA GLY A 80 13.21 -18.52 5.56
C GLY A 80 14.03 -17.27 5.17
N VAL A 81 15.18 -17.10 5.81
CA VAL A 81 16.23 -16.21 5.30
C VAL A 81 16.64 -16.68 3.91
N GLY A 82 16.71 -15.75 2.95
CA GLY A 82 16.99 -16.05 1.55
C GLY A 82 15.74 -16.27 0.68
N THR A 83 14.54 -16.30 1.26
CA THR A 83 13.29 -16.37 0.49
C THR A 83 13.02 -15.04 -0.21
N PHE A 84 12.64 -15.10 -1.49
CA PHE A 84 12.21 -13.92 -2.24
C PHE A 84 10.73 -13.65 -1.99
N VAL A 85 10.39 -12.38 -1.79
CA VAL A 85 9.04 -11.96 -1.41
C VAL A 85 8.63 -10.69 -2.13
N GLU A 86 7.33 -10.57 -2.34
CA GLU A 86 6.62 -9.32 -2.62
C GLU A 86 5.93 -8.86 -1.33
N ILE A 87 6.02 -7.56 -1.04
CA ILE A 87 5.43 -6.93 0.14
C ILE A 87 4.58 -5.74 -0.29
N PHE A 88 3.28 -5.80 -0.03
CA PHE A 88 2.41 -4.63 -0.04
C PHE A 88 2.42 -4.00 1.34
N TYR A 89 2.73 -2.71 1.40
CA TYR A 89 2.85 -1.99 2.66
C TYR A 89 2.24 -0.60 2.58
N GLU A 90 1.90 -0.05 3.74
CA GLU A 90 1.52 1.35 3.88
C GLU A 90 2.50 2.08 4.80
N ILE A 91 2.61 3.40 4.62
CA ILE A 91 3.43 4.25 5.48
C ILE A 91 2.55 4.86 6.57
N LYS A 92 2.70 4.38 7.81
CA LYS A 92 2.05 4.94 9.01
C LYS A 92 3.04 5.86 9.75
N GLY A 93 3.03 7.15 9.43
CA GLY A 93 4.01 8.11 9.95
C GLY A 93 5.35 7.92 9.24
N ASP A 94 6.38 7.49 9.97
CA ASP A 94 7.71 7.19 9.41
C ASP A 94 7.99 5.67 9.33
N THR A 95 6.95 4.86 9.46
CA THR A 95 7.05 3.39 9.57
C THR A 95 6.37 2.71 8.41
N LYS A 96 7.08 1.79 7.73
CA LYS A 96 6.51 0.89 6.74
C LYS A 96 5.82 -0.27 7.47
N VAL A 97 4.51 -0.44 7.27
CA VAL A 97 3.69 -1.47 7.92
C VAL A 97 3.15 -2.42 6.86
N ILE A 98 3.40 -3.71 7.01
CA ILE A 98 3.00 -4.75 6.05
C ILE A 98 1.49 -4.90 6.06
N ASN A 99 0.88 -4.84 4.88
CA ASN A 99 -0.52 -5.20 4.66
C ASN A 99 -0.63 -6.64 4.16
N SER A 100 0.19 -7.03 3.19
CA SER A 100 0.32 -8.41 2.74
C SER A 100 1.76 -8.73 2.36
N ILE A 101 2.10 -10.00 2.46
CA ILE A 101 3.40 -10.55 2.06
C ILE A 101 3.19 -11.86 1.33
N THR A 102 3.83 -11.99 0.19
CA THR A 102 3.69 -13.13 -0.72
C THR A 102 5.04 -13.79 -0.95
N ILE A 103 5.12 -15.11 -0.76
CA ILE A 103 6.28 -15.87 -1.26
C ILE A 103 6.09 -16.03 -2.77
N THR A 104 7.06 -15.52 -3.52
CA THR A 104 7.08 -15.53 -4.99
C THR A 104 8.51 -15.76 -5.49
N THR A 105 8.69 -15.78 -6.79
CA THR A 105 9.99 -15.83 -7.46
C THR A 105 10.19 -14.60 -8.33
N ARG A 106 11.46 -14.29 -8.63
CA ARG A 106 11.78 -13.20 -9.56
C ARG A 106 11.22 -13.46 -10.97
N GLU A 107 11.23 -14.72 -11.40
CA GLU A 107 10.71 -15.12 -12.71
C GLU A 107 9.20 -14.84 -12.80
N GLU A 108 8.43 -15.24 -11.78
CA GLU A 108 6.99 -14.96 -11.71
C GLU A 108 6.69 -13.45 -11.73
N LEU A 109 7.47 -12.65 -10.99
CA LEU A 109 7.32 -11.19 -10.99
C LEU A 109 7.61 -10.57 -12.37
N GLU A 110 8.68 -11.00 -13.03
CA GLU A 110 9.02 -10.53 -14.37
C GLU A 110 7.93 -10.91 -15.39
N GLU A 111 7.32 -12.10 -15.27
CA GLU A 111 6.19 -12.50 -16.10
C GLU A 111 4.97 -11.59 -15.87
N GLU A 112 4.58 -11.33 -14.62
CA GLU A 112 3.44 -10.45 -14.29
C GLU A 112 3.65 -9.01 -14.79
N MET A 113 4.85 -8.47 -14.64
CA MET A 113 5.18 -7.13 -15.15
C MET A 113 5.11 -7.05 -16.68
N ASN A 114 5.62 -8.07 -17.37
CA ASN A 114 5.57 -8.14 -18.83
C ASN A 114 4.12 -8.28 -19.34
N GLU A 115 3.29 -9.08 -18.68
CA GLU A 115 1.87 -9.22 -19.02
C GLU A 115 1.11 -7.89 -18.83
N ALA A 116 1.35 -7.19 -17.72
CA ALA A 116 0.76 -5.87 -17.47
C ALA A 116 1.15 -4.82 -18.51
N GLU A 117 2.42 -4.81 -18.94
CA GLU A 117 2.89 -3.90 -20.00
C GLU A 117 2.22 -4.19 -21.35
N LEU A 118 2.02 -5.48 -21.69
CA LEU A 118 1.35 -5.90 -22.91
C LEU A 118 -0.15 -5.53 -22.95
N GLU A 119 -0.83 -5.45 -21.80
CA GLU A 119 -2.24 -5.01 -21.74
C GLU A 119 -2.39 -3.50 -21.94
N MET A 120 -1.40 -2.70 -21.55
CA MET A 120 -1.42 -1.24 -21.69
C MET A 120 -1.16 -0.75 -23.12
N ASP A 121 -0.43 -1.53 -23.93
CA ASP A 121 -0.10 -1.19 -25.33
C ASP A 121 -1.23 -1.50 -26.33
N VAL A 122 -2.36 -2.06 -25.87
CA VAL A 122 -3.49 -2.50 -26.70
C VAL A 122 -4.68 -1.51 -26.69
N GLU A 123 -4.61 -0.41 -25.93
CA GLU A 123 -5.64 0.65 -25.91
C GLU A 123 -5.44 1.81 -26.90
#